data_AF-A0A1Q3E7I0-F1
#
_entry.id   AF-A0A1Q3E7I0-F1
#
_cell.length_a   1.000
_cell.length_b   1.000
_cell.length_c   1.000
_cell.angle_alpha   90.00
_cell.angle_beta   90.00
_cell.angle_gamma   90.00
#
_symmetry.space_group_name_H-M   'P 1'
#
loop_
_entity.id
_entity.type
_entity.pdbx_description
1 polymer ?
#
loop_
_entity_poly.entity_id
_entity_poly.type
_entity_poly.pdbx_seq_one_letter_code
_entity_poly.pdbx_strand_id
1 'polypeptide(L)'
;MSPFELTYGYLPLFNIPVGQRSGIPAVDDRIRILREARQDAGAALHLGKKQQKEGYERGKRKAHQFKVGDFVWLSAEDINLQLSSEKLGDRQLGPYRILEKIGPLDYRLDLPISLDRIHPVFHVDKLYPWKGNTINGEIPPPSRPSYLRG
;
A
#
# COMPACT_ATOMS: atom_id res chain seq x y z
N MET A 1 -25.78 7.26 -40.84
CA MET A 1 -24.42 7.08 -41.40
C MET A 1 -23.43 7.80 -40.53
N SER A 2 -22.31 7.16 -40.20
CA SER A 2 -21.25 7.79 -39.40
C SER A 2 -20.28 8.57 -40.29
N PRO A 3 -19.62 9.64 -39.79
CA PRO A 3 -18.58 10.36 -40.53
C PRO A 3 -17.46 9.46 -41.08
N PHE A 4 -17.12 8.39 -40.35
CA PHE A 4 -16.13 7.40 -40.79
C PHE A 4 -16.58 6.64 -42.04
N GLU A 5 -17.83 6.19 -42.06
CA GLU A 5 -18.44 5.46 -43.18
C GLU A 5 -18.51 6.30 -44.46
N LEU A 6 -18.76 7.60 -44.32
CA LEU A 6 -18.73 8.55 -45.45
C LEU A 6 -17.33 8.72 -46.04
N THR A 7 -16.28 8.60 -45.22
CA THR A 7 -14.90 8.84 -45.66
C THR A 7 -14.28 7.60 -46.28
N TYR A 8 -14.51 6.43 -45.68
CA TYR A 8 -13.81 5.19 -46.03
C TYR A 8 -14.69 4.14 -46.71
N GLY A 9 -16.02 4.33 -46.75
CA GLY A 9 -16.94 3.43 -47.46
C GLY A 9 -17.15 2.07 -46.79
N TYR A 10 -16.63 1.86 -45.57
CA TYR A 10 -16.88 0.67 -44.78
C TYR A 10 -17.04 1.03 -43.30
N LEU A 11 -17.77 0.20 -42.56
CA LEU A 11 -17.79 0.23 -41.10
C LEU A 11 -16.69 -0.68 -40.58
N PRO A 12 -15.78 -0.20 -39.71
CA PRO A 12 -14.72 -1.01 -39.15
C PRO A 12 -15.34 -1.94 -38.11
N LEU A 13 -15.77 -3.11 -38.56
CA LEU A 13 -16.20 -4.17 -37.67
C LEU A 13 -14.93 -4.77 -37.04
N PHE A 14 -14.69 -4.50 -35.75
CA PHE A 14 -13.63 -5.15 -34.96
C PHE A 14 -14.00 -6.61 -34.66
N ASN A 15 -14.34 -7.38 -35.69
CA ASN A 15 -14.48 -8.82 -35.55
C ASN A 15 -13.08 -9.40 -35.63
N ILE A 16 -12.49 -9.72 -34.49
CA ILE A 16 -11.22 -10.45 -34.44
C ILE A 16 -11.58 -11.92 -34.62
N PRO A 17 -11.31 -12.55 -35.79
CA PRO A 17 -11.59 -13.97 -35.95
C PRO A 17 -10.65 -14.77 -35.05
N VAL A 18 -11.11 -15.12 -33.86
CA VAL A 18 -10.35 -15.93 -32.91
C VAL A 18 -10.26 -17.35 -33.46
N GLY A 19 -9.08 -17.74 -33.94
CA GLY A 19 -8.79 -19.12 -34.33
C GLY A 19 -8.91 -19.45 -35.82
N GLN A 20 -9.17 -18.46 -36.67
CA GLN A 20 -9.16 -18.67 -38.12
C GLN A 20 -7.71 -18.72 -38.63
N ARG A 21 -7.33 -19.80 -39.32
CA ARG A 21 -6.04 -19.86 -40.02
C ARG A 21 -6.08 -18.89 -41.19
N SER A 22 -5.04 -18.09 -41.33
CA SER A 22 -5.00 -17.00 -42.30
C SER A 22 -4.76 -17.48 -43.74
N GLY A 23 -4.47 -18.77 -43.93
CA GLY A 23 -4.11 -19.35 -45.24
C GLY A 23 -2.72 -18.92 -45.72
N ILE A 24 -2.07 -17.98 -45.01
CA ILE A 24 -0.74 -17.45 -45.31
C ILE A 24 0.24 -18.07 -44.29
N PRO A 25 1.18 -18.93 -44.72
CA PRO A 25 2.09 -19.64 -43.80
C PRO A 25 2.85 -18.70 -42.85
N ALA A 26 3.33 -17.56 -43.36
CA ALA A 26 4.06 -16.58 -42.57
C ALA A 26 3.23 -15.95 -41.42
N VAL A 27 1.93 -15.77 -41.62
CA VAL A 27 1.03 -15.21 -40.60
C VAL A 27 0.70 -16.28 -39.55
N ASP A 28 0.47 -17.52 -39.96
CA ASP A 28 0.22 -18.63 -39.05
C ASP A 28 1.45 -18.93 -38.16
N ASP A 29 2.67 -18.85 -38.73
CA ASP A 29 3.93 -18.96 -37.98
C ASP A 29 4.09 -17.82 -36.96
N ARG A 30 3.79 -16.58 -37.36
CA ARG A 30 3.81 -15.42 -36.47
C ARG A 30 2.84 -15.59 -35.31
N ILE A 31 1.61 -16.06 -35.56
CA ILE A 31 0.60 -16.31 -34.53
C ILE A 31 1.08 -17.39 -33.56
N ARG A 32 1.70 -18.47 -34.06
CA ARG A 32 2.26 -19.54 -33.20
C ARG A 32 3.32 -18.98 -32.26
N ILE A 33 4.31 -18.26 -32.80
CA ILE A 33 5.39 -17.65 -32.02
C ILE A 33 4.83 -16.70 -30.94
N LEU A 34 3.85 -15.86 -31.30
CA LEU A 34 3.23 -14.93 -30.35
C LEU A 34 2.45 -15.65 -29.24
N ARG A 35 1.79 -16.77 -29.56
CA ARG A 35 1.10 -17.58 -28.55
C ARG A 35 2.08 -18.22 -27.58
N GLU A 36 3.15 -18.81 -28.11
CA GLU A 36 4.21 -19.43 -27.32
C GLU A 36 4.89 -18.40 -26.40
N ALA A 37 5.35 -17.27 -26.96
CA ALA A 37 5.93 -16.19 -26.18
C ALA A 37 4.98 -15.65 -25.09
N ARG A 38 3.67 -15.59 -25.37
CA ARG A 38 2.67 -15.17 -24.37
C ARG A 38 2.46 -16.22 -23.27
N GLN A 39 2.50 -17.50 -23.62
CA GLN A 39 2.42 -18.59 -22.65
C GLN A 39 3.63 -18.58 -21.73
N ASP A 40 4.84 -18.46 -22.29
CA ASP A 40 6.08 -18.38 -21.54
C ASP A 40 6.11 -17.17 -20.62
N ALA A 41 5.73 -15.98 -21.13
CA ALA A 41 5.61 -14.79 -20.31
C ALA A 41 4.59 -14.95 -19.18
N GLY A 42 3.44 -15.58 -19.47
CA GLY A 42 2.41 -15.88 -18.47
C GLY A 42 2.92 -16.82 -17.37
N ALA A 43 3.64 -17.88 -17.75
CA ALA A 43 4.25 -18.82 -16.82
C ALA A 43 5.32 -18.15 -15.96
N ALA A 44 6.19 -17.34 -16.56
CA ALA A 44 7.23 -16.59 -15.86
C ALA A 44 6.64 -15.60 -14.84
N LEU A 45 5.60 -14.85 -15.21
CA LEU A 45 4.89 -13.95 -14.29
C LEU A 45 4.25 -14.71 -13.13
N HIS A 46 3.63 -15.85 -13.40
CA HIS A 46 3.02 -16.67 -12.36
C HIS A 46 4.07 -17.21 -11.38
N LEU A 47 5.19 -17.71 -11.89
CA LEU A 47 6.31 -18.18 -11.08
C LEU A 47 6.91 -17.05 -10.25
N GLY A 48 7.14 -15.88 -10.85
CA GLY A 48 7.65 -14.70 -10.16
C GLY A 48 6.75 -14.26 -9.01
N LYS A 49 5.42 -14.22 -9.23
CA LYS A 49 4.44 -13.93 -8.17
C LYS A 49 4.49 -14.95 -7.04
N LYS A 50 4.62 -16.24 -7.36
CA LYS A 50 4.71 -17.30 -6.35
C LYS A 50 5.96 -17.14 -5.48
N GLN A 51 7.13 -16.95 -6.11
CA GLN A 51 8.39 -16.75 -5.39
C GLN A 51 8.37 -15.49 -4.53
N GLN A 52 7.82 -14.39 -5.03
CA GLN A 52 7.66 -13.15 -4.26
C GLN A 52 6.80 -13.37 -3.01
N LYS A 53 5.67 -14.07 -3.16
CA LYS A 53 4.79 -14.42 -2.04
C LYS A 53 5.53 -15.27 -0.99
N GLU A 54 6.22 -16.32 -1.42
CA GLU A 54 6.98 -17.20 -0.52
C GLU A 54 8.10 -16.45 0.21
N GLY A 55 8.80 -15.53 -0.47
CA GLY A 55 9.83 -14.68 0.14
C GLY A 55 9.25 -13.74 1.20
N TYR A 56 8.13 -13.09 0.89
CA TYR A 56 7.43 -12.20 1.83
C TYR A 56 6.92 -12.97 3.06
N GLU A 57 6.31 -14.14 2.86
CA GLU A 57 5.80 -14.98 3.96
C GLU A 57 6.92 -15.54 4.85
N ARG A 58 8.06 -15.92 4.28
CA ARG A 58 9.23 -16.42 5.02
C ARG A 58 9.82 -15.37 5.96
N GLY A 59 9.81 -14.10 5.55
CA GLY A 59 10.31 -12.97 6.33
C GLY A 59 9.30 -12.37 7.32
N LYS A 60 8.04 -12.77 7.26
CA LYS A 60 6.96 -12.14 8.03
C LYS A 60 7.04 -12.53 9.51
N ARG A 61 7.51 -11.60 10.34
CA ARG A 61 7.35 -11.70 11.80
C ARG A 61 5.87 -11.51 12.15
N LYS A 62 5.40 -12.20 13.20
CA LYS A 62 4.04 -11.96 13.72
C LYS A 62 3.96 -10.49 14.15
N ALA A 63 3.03 -9.76 13.56
CA ALA A 63 2.76 -8.39 13.93
C ALA A 63 2.37 -8.30 15.41
N HIS A 64 2.79 -7.21 16.07
CA HIS A 64 2.42 -6.97 17.46
C HIS A 64 0.89 -6.78 17.58
N GLN A 65 0.28 -7.34 18.61
CA GLN A 65 -1.16 -7.17 18.84
C GLN A 65 -1.37 -6.16 19.95
N PHE A 66 -1.96 -5.03 19.60
CA PHE A 66 -2.35 -4.00 20.55
C PHE A 66 -3.82 -4.15 20.94
N LYS A 67 -4.17 -3.67 22.13
CA LYS A 67 -5.55 -3.61 22.62
C LYS A 67 -6.08 -2.18 22.58
N VAL A 68 -7.39 -2.07 22.50
CA VAL A 68 -8.08 -0.79 22.69
C VAL A 68 -7.77 -0.26 24.08
N GLY A 69 -7.31 0.98 24.16
CA GLY A 69 -6.85 1.62 25.39
C GLY A 69 -5.34 1.59 25.62
N ASP A 70 -4.57 0.79 24.86
CA ASP A 70 -3.11 0.82 24.94
C ASP A 70 -2.58 2.15 24.39
N PHE A 71 -1.46 2.60 24.97
CA PHE A 71 -0.70 3.73 24.45
C PHE A 71 0.40 3.23 23.52
N VAL A 72 0.56 3.88 22.37
CA VAL A 72 1.54 3.52 21.34
C VAL A 72 2.22 4.75 20.78
N TRP A 73 3.51 4.64 20.49
CA TRP A 73 4.23 5.64 19.70
C TRP A 73 3.90 5.44 18.22
N LEU A 74 3.74 6.55 17.50
CA LEU A 74 3.48 6.54 16.05
C LEU A 74 4.75 6.92 15.29
N SER A 75 5.14 6.11 14.30
CA SER A 75 6.23 6.44 13.38
C SER A 75 5.90 7.65 12.51
N ALA A 76 6.80 8.63 12.44
CA ALA A 76 6.68 9.81 11.58
C ALA A 76 7.47 9.71 10.27
N GLU A 77 8.00 8.54 9.91
CA GLU A 77 8.81 8.34 8.70
C GLU A 77 8.10 8.82 7.42
N ASP A 78 6.80 8.50 7.29
CA ASP A 78 5.99 8.83 6.11
C ASP A 78 5.09 10.05 6.33
N ILE A 79 5.18 10.68 7.50
CA ILE A 79 4.33 11.81 7.86
C ILE A 79 5.13 13.09 7.61
N ASN A 80 4.74 13.83 6.57
CA ASN A 80 5.32 15.14 6.28
C ASN A 80 4.79 16.18 7.25
N LEU A 81 5.24 16.11 8.50
CA LEU A 81 5.11 17.21 9.43
C LEU A 81 6.24 18.20 9.13
N GLN A 82 5.90 19.48 8.99
CA GLN A 82 6.86 20.58 8.98
C GLN A 82 7.50 20.75 10.38
N LEU A 83 8.18 19.72 10.85
CA LEU A 83 8.96 19.74 12.08
C LEU A 83 10.30 20.36 11.74
N SER A 84 10.60 21.50 12.36
CA SER A 84 11.80 22.33 12.14
C SER A 84 13.13 21.67 12.55
N SER A 85 13.23 20.33 12.66
CA SER A 85 14.47 19.65 13.04
C SER A 85 14.81 18.51 12.08
N GLU A 86 15.60 18.82 11.05
CA GLU A 86 16.15 17.91 10.03
C GLU A 86 17.38 17.10 10.50
N LYS A 87 17.54 16.78 11.80
CA LYS A 87 18.70 15.99 12.23
C LYS A 87 18.39 14.83 13.18
N LEU A 88 18.60 13.62 12.64
CA LEU A 88 19.13 12.40 13.27
C LEU A 88 18.38 11.82 14.48
N GLY A 89 17.10 11.50 14.34
CA GLY A 89 16.43 10.57 15.24
C GLY A 89 15.21 9.94 14.58
N ASP A 90 14.98 8.65 14.84
CA ASP A 90 13.70 8.00 14.58
C ASP A 90 12.60 8.92 15.11
N ARG A 91 11.89 9.58 14.20
CA ARG A 91 10.82 10.52 14.57
C ARG A 91 9.64 9.69 15.03
N GLN A 92 9.57 9.39 16.31
CA GLN A 92 8.37 8.84 16.94
C GLN A 92 7.52 10.00 17.47
N LEU A 93 6.29 10.11 17.00
CA LEU A 93 5.28 11.00 17.55
C LEU A 93 4.67 10.36 18.78
N GLY A 94 4.27 11.22 19.71
CA GLY A 94 3.89 10.92 21.09
C GLY A 94 3.08 9.63 21.32
N PRO A 95 3.00 9.17 22.57
CA PRO A 95 2.12 8.07 22.90
C PRO A 95 0.66 8.48 22.65
N TYR A 96 0.04 7.91 21.64
CA TYR A 96 -1.38 8.06 21.35
C TYR A 96 -2.14 6.84 21.85
N ARG A 97 -3.36 7.07 22.32
CA ARG A 97 -4.24 6.00 22.78
C ARG A 97 -4.91 5.33 21.59
N ILE A 98 -4.98 4.01 21.59
CA ILE A 98 -5.79 3.26 20.63
C ILE A 98 -7.27 3.36 21.01
N LEU A 99 -8.08 3.93 20.12
CA LEU A 99 -9.52 4.07 20.29
C LEU A 99 -10.29 2.83 19.85
N GLU A 100 -9.88 2.24 18.72
CA GLU A 100 -10.52 1.05 18.17
C GLU A 100 -9.56 0.29 17.26
N LYS A 101 -9.86 -1.00 17.05
CA LYS A 101 -9.21 -1.84 16.06
C LYS A 101 -10.11 -1.92 14.82
N ILE A 102 -9.68 -1.35 13.71
CA ILE A 102 -10.47 -1.29 12.46
C ILE A 102 -10.29 -2.57 11.66
N GLY A 103 -9.06 -3.08 11.60
CA GLY A 103 -8.71 -4.27 10.83
C GLY A 103 -7.79 -5.20 11.59
N PRO A 104 -7.39 -6.35 11.02
CA PRO A 104 -6.48 -7.29 11.66
C PRO A 104 -5.15 -6.64 12.11
N LEU A 105 -4.68 -5.66 11.33
CA LEU A 105 -3.41 -4.95 11.49
C LEU A 105 -3.58 -3.42 11.59
N ASP A 106 -4.80 -2.90 11.55
CA ASP A 106 -5.06 -1.46 11.48
C ASP A 106 -5.80 -0.97 12.73
N TYR A 107 -5.27 0.11 13.34
CA TYR A 107 -5.77 0.68 14.57
C TYR A 107 -6.07 2.17 14.41
N ARG A 108 -7.15 2.64 15.04
CA ARG A 108 -7.46 4.08 15.13
C ARG A 108 -6.84 4.66 16.39
N LEU A 109 -6.10 5.76 16.24
CA LEU A 109 -5.48 6.50 17.33
C LEU A 109 -6.27 7.75 17.69
N ASP A 110 -6.20 8.14 18.95
CA ASP A 110 -6.65 9.43 19.45
C ASP A 110 -5.61 10.49 19.13
N LEU A 111 -5.71 11.09 17.95
CA LEU A 111 -4.81 12.14 17.50
C LEU A 111 -5.30 13.53 17.98
N PRO A 112 -4.39 14.42 18.41
CA PRO A 112 -4.75 15.79 18.76
C PRO A 112 -5.19 16.57 17.51
N ILE A 113 -6.02 17.59 17.72
CA ILE A 113 -6.55 18.48 16.66
C ILE A 113 -5.42 19.15 15.85
N SER A 114 -4.22 19.31 16.43
CA SER A 114 -3.05 19.81 15.70
C SER A 114 -2.62 18.91 14.52
N LEU A 115 -3.02 17.64 14.52
CA LEU A 115 -2.74 16.64 13.50
C LEU A 115 -3.97 16.28 12.66
N ASP A 116 -5.00 17.11 12.64
CA ASP A 116 -6.27 16.86 11.92
C ASP A 116 -6.11 16.60 10.41
N ARG A 117 -4.98 17.01 9.81
CA ARG A 117 -4.65 16.69 8.41
C ARG A 117 -4.21 15.24 8.17
N ILE A 118 -3.92 14.48 9.23
CA ILE A 118 -3.45 13.10 9.16
C ILE A 118 -4.61 12.16 9.47
N HIS A 119 -4.83 11.17 8.63
CA HIS A 119 -5.84 10.15 8.90
C HIS A 119 -5.50 9.38 10.19
N PRO A 120 -6.44 9.21 11.14
CA PRO A 120 -6.16 8.64 12.46
C PRO A 120 -5.98 7.12 12.46
N VAL A 121 -5.90 6.48 11.29
CA VAL A 121 -5.86 5.02 11.14
C VAL A 121 -4.48 4.60 10.65
N PHE A 122 -3.82 3.73 11.40
CA PHE A 122 -2.45 3.33 11.12
C PHE A 122 -2.28 1.81 11.16
N HIS A 123 -1.44 1.31 10.25
CA HIS A 123 -1.01 -0.07 10.23
C HIS A 123 -0.04 -0.35 11.40
N VAL A 124 -0.08 -1.56 11.94
CA VAL A 124 0.71 -2.04 13.09
C VAL A 124 2.21 -1.79 12.96
N ASP A 125 2.76 -1.82 11.74
CA ASP A 125 4.20 -1.60 11.49
C ASP A 125 4.63 -0.16 11.77
N LYS A 126 3.68 0.78 11.82
CA LYS A 126 3.92 2.19 12.19
C LYS A 126 3.67 2.46 13.67
N LEU A 127 3.34 1.44 14.46
CA LEU A 127 3.04 1.55 15.88
C LEU A 127 4.11 0.85 16.70
N TYR A 128 4.64 1.54 17.71
CA TYR A 128 5.56 0.96 18.68
C TYR A 128 4.92 0.92 20.07
N PRO A 129 5.10 -0.17 20.83
CA PRO A 129 4.56 -0.26 22.18
C PRO A 129 5.17 0.82 23.08
N TRP A 130 4.32 1.59 23.76
CA TRP A 130 4.77 2.50 24.80
C TRP A 130 5.12 1.70 26.06
N LYS A 131 6.40 1.67 26.43
CA LYS A 131 6.87 1.07 27.68
C LYS A 131 6.99 2.19 28.74
N GLY A 132 5.85 2.64 29.28
CA GLY A 132 5.85 3.53 30.45
C GLY A 132 6.28 2.80 31.73
N ASN A 133 6.81 3.51 32.73
CA ASN A 133 7.05 2.94 34.05
C ASN A 133 5.69 2.73 34.76
N THR A 134 5.21 1.49 34.78
CA THR A 134 3.94 1.08 35.42
C THR A 134 3.95 1.19 36.96
N ILE A 135 5.04 1.66 37.56
CA ILE A 135 5.22 1.71 39.03
C ILE A 135 4.35 2.80 39.68
N ASN A 136 4.00 3.87 38.94
CA ASN A 136 3.31 5.05 39.51
C ASN A 136 1.96 5.39 38.88
N GLY A 137 1.46 4.61 37.91
CA GLY A 137 0.23 4.94 37.19
C GLY A 137 0.30 6.27 36.41
N GLU A 138 1.51 6.71 36.05
CA GLU A 138 1.72 7.96 35.31
C GLU A 138 1.14 7.84 33.89
N ILE A 139 0.15 8.68 33.61
CA ILE A 139 -0.36 8.93 32.25
C ILE A 139 0.84 9.47 31.44
N PRO A 140 1.05 9.01 30.19
CA PRO A 140 2.12 9.54 29.38
C PRO A 140 2.07 11.08 29.32
N PRO A 141 3.22 11.78 29.37
CA PRO A 141 3.23 13.23 29.28
C PRO A 141 2.55 13.66 27.97
N PRO A 142 1.72 14.72 27.99
CA PRO A 142 1.06 15.21 26.78
C PRO A 142 2.12 15.46 25.71
N SER A 143 1.86 15.01 24.50
CA SER A 143 2.74 15.22 23.35
C SER A 143 3.06 16.71 23.28
N ARG A 144 4.31 17.11 23.53
CA ARG A 144 4.70 18.52 23.39
C ARG A 144 4.39 18.93 21.95
N PRO A 145 3.46 19.87 21.71
CA PRO A 145 3.36 20.45 20.39
C PRO A 145 4.66 21.21 20.17
N SER A 146 5.50 20.77 19.23
CA SER A 146 6.58 21.62 18.74
C SER A 146 5.91 22.77 17.99
N TYR A 147 5.67 23.84 18.72
CA TYR A 147 5.17 25.12 18.23
C TYR A 147 6.02 25.60 17.06
N LEU A 148 5.37 25.97 15.95
CA LEU A 148 5.90 26.99 15.07
C LEU A 148 5.02 28.23 15.23
N ARG A 149 5.55 29.21 15.97
CA ARG A 149 5.20 30.62 15.91
C ARG A 149 6.32 31.28 15.09
N GLY A 150 5.96 32.01 14.04
CA GLY A 150 6.87 32.83 13.24
C GLY A 150 6.80 32.49 11.77
#